data_AF-A0A3D1ZLQ2-F1
#
_entry.id   AF-A0A3D1ZLQ2-F1
#
_cell.length_a   1.000
_cell.length_b   1.000
_cell.length_c   1.000
_cell.angle_alpha   90.00
_cell.angle_beta   90.00
_cell.angle_gamma   90.00
#
_symmetry.space_group_name_H-M   'P 1'
#
loop_
_entity.id
_entity.type
_entity.pdbx_description
1 polymer ?
#
loop_
_entity_poly.entity_id
_entity_poly.type
_entity_poly.pdbx_seq_one_letter_code
_entity_poly.pdbx_strand_id
1 'polypeptide(L)' 'MSVKFVEACKLPTQWGEFQMHGFYDEATGKEHIALTMGDVSSPEPVLARVHSECLTGD' A
#
# COMPACT_ATOMS: atom_id res chain seq x y z
N MET A 1 -2.30 -9.62 15.01
CA MET A 1 -2.24 -8.57 13.97
C MET A 1 -3.37 -8.91 13.01
N SER A 2 -4.37 -8.05 12.83
CA SER A 2 -5.60 -8.41 12.09
C SER A 2 -5.38 -8.43 10.56
N VAL A 3 -4.33 -7.74 10.10
CA VAL A 3 -4.01 -7.58 8.68
C VAL A 3 -2.88 -8.53 8.28
N LYS A 4 -3.06 -9.26 7.18
CA LYS A 4 -2.09 -10.20 6.57
C LYS A 4 -1.66 -9.73 5.19
N PHE A 5 -0.37 -9.81 4.89
CA PHE A 5 0.15 -9.64 3.54
C PHE A 5 -0.34 -10.78 2.63
N VAL A 6 -0.75 -10.44 1.42
CA VAL A 6 -1.26 -11.40 0.43
C VAL A 6 -0.28 -11.55 -0.73
N GLU A 7 -0.03 -10.48 -1.46
CA GLU A 7 0.80 -10.50 -2.68
C GLU A 7 1.29 -9.07 -2.98
N ALA A 8 2.31 -8.93 -3.82
CA ALA A 8 2.75 -7.64 -4.34
C ALA A 8 2.94 -7.66 -5.86
N CYS A 9 2.65 -6.54 -6.52
CA CYS A 9 2.84 -6.37 -7.95
C CYS A 9 3.33 -4.97 -8.32
N LYS A 10 3.93 -4.86 -9.51
CA LYS A 10 4.40 -3.59 -10.06
C LYS A 10 3.22 -2.76 -10.55
N LEU A 11 3.15 -1.51 -10.11
CA LEU A 11 2.19 -0.51 -10.57
C LEU A 11 2.95 0.63 -11.29
N PRO A 12 3.05 0.59 -12.63
CA PRO A 12 3.59 1.71 -13.39
C PRO A 12 2.59 2.87 -13.37
N THR A 13 3.06 4.06 -13.02
CA THR A 13 2.28 5.31 -13.01
C THR A 13 3.02 6.41 -13.77
N GLN A 14 2.35 7.53 -14.03
CA GLN A 14 2.98 8.70 -14.63
C GLN A 14 4.11 9.32 -13.78
N TRP A 15 4.18 9.00 -12.49
CA TRP A 15 5.19 9.51 -11.55
C TRP A 15 6.34 8.53 -11.30
N GLY A 16 6.29 7.34 -11.91
CA GLY A 16 7.27 6.27 -11.71
C GLY A 16 6.63 4.92 -11.43
N GLU A 17 7.47 3.94 -11.13
CA GLU A 17 7.06 2.59 -10.77
C GLU A 17 6.89 2.48 -9.24
N PHE A 18 5.67 2.16 -8.82
CA PHE A 18 5.37 1.78 -7.44
C PHE A 18 5.33 0.25 -7.31
N GLN A 19 5.65 -0.25 -6.13
CA GLN A 19 5.21 -1.58 -5.69
C GLN A 19 3.87 -1.43 -4.96
N MET A 20 2.86 -2.13 -5.44
CA MET A 20 1.57 -2.25 -4.77
C MET A 20 1.56 -3.54 -3.95
N HIS A 21 1.33 -3.40 -2.64
CA HIS A 21 1.25 -4.51 -1.69
C HIS A 21 -0.19 -4.68 -1.24
N GLY A 22 -0.74 -5.87 -1.46
CA GLY A 22 -2.09 -6.23 -1.05
C GLY A 22 -2.11 -6.83 0.36
N PHE A 23 -3.07 -6.40 1.16
CA PHE A 23 -3.29 -6.87 2.51
C PHE A 23 -4.76 -7.24 2.74
N TYR A 24 -5.00 -8.28 3.53
CA TYR A 24 -6.33 -8.72 3.93
C TYR A 24 -6.50 -8.64 5.44
N ASP A 25 -7.53 -7.94 5.90
CA ASP A 25 -7.93 -7.88 7.31
C ASP A 25 -8.89 -9.02 7.65
N GLU A 26 -8.41 -10.01 8.39
CA GLU A 26 -9.22 -11.17 8.79
C GLU A 26 -10.34 -10.82 9.76
N ALA A 27 -10.24 -9.71 10.48
CA ALA A 27 -11.25 -9.29 11.44
C ALA A 27 -12.45 -8.61 10.77
N THR A 28 -12.21 -7.88 9.67
CA THR A 28 -13.25 -7.09 8.98
C THR A 28 -13.62 -7.65 7.60
N GLY A 29 -12.81 -8.56 7.06
CA GLY A 29 -12.95 -9.09 5.70
C GLY A 29 -12.56 -8.09 4.61
N LYS A 30 -11.91 -6.98 4.96
CA LYS A 30 -11.55 -5.91 4.02
C LYS A 30 -10.16 -6.10 3.43
N GLU A 31 -10.00 -5.58 2.22
CA GLU A 31 -8.71 -5.48 1.54
C GLU A 31 -8.13 -4.08 1.72
N HIS A 32 -6.82 -4.00 1.85
CA HIS A 32 -6.07 -2.76 1.95
C HIS A 32 -4.86 -2.81 1.03
N ILE A 33 -4.44 -1.66 0.53
CA ILE A 33 -3.24 -1.54 -0.30
C ILE A 33 -2.22 -0.61 0.34
N ALA A 34 -0.93 -0.92 0.17
CA ALA A 34 0.15 0.02 0.39
C ALA A 34 0.92 0.23 -0.91
N LEU A 35 1.26 1.48 -1.22
CA LEU A 35 2.10 1.84 -2.36
C LEU A 35 3.46 2.29 -1.84
N THR A 36 4.52 1.61 -2.27
CA THR A 36 5.90 1.98 -1.94
C THR A 36 6.66 2.38 -3.20
N MET A 37 7.50 3.40 -3.12
CA MET A 37 8.36 3.86 -4.20
C MET A 37 9.81 3.91 -3.73
N GLY A 38 10.72 3.32 -4.50
CA GLY A 38 12.13 3.19 -4.11
C GLY A 38 12.37 2.17 -2.99
N ASP A 39 13.53 2.30 -2.34
CA ASP A 39 13.92 1.46 -1.20
C ASP A 39 13.49 2.10 0.12
N VAL A 40 12.55 1.47 0.81
CA VAL A 40 12.01 1.90 2.11
C VAL A 40 12.55 1.08 3.29
N SER A 41 13.58 0.26 3.06
CA SER A 41 14.21 -0.58 4.08
C SER A 41 15.34 0.12 4.86
N SER A 42 15.70 1.33 4.45
CA SER A 42 16.72 2.13 5.12
C SER A 42 16.28 2.55 6.53
N PRO A 43 17.23 2.87 7.43
CA PRO A 43 16.90 3.35 8.77
C PRO A 43 16.41 4.81 8.79
N GLU A 44 16.40 5.50 7.64
CA GLU A 44 15.94 6.88 7.55
C GLU A 44 14.42 6.97 7.68
N PRO A 45 13.87 8.06 8.25
CA PRO A 45 12.42 8.25 8.30
C PRO A 45 11.79 8.19 6.90
N VAL A 46 10.78 7.34 6.75
CA VAL A 46 10.07 7.16 5.48
C VAL A 46 8.94 8.19 5.36
N LEU A 47 8.89 8.92 4.24
CA LEU A 47 7.75 9.76 3.90
C LEU A 47 6.52 8.87 3.64
N ALA A 48 5.46 9.05 4.42
CA ALA A 48 4.26 8.24 4.34
C ALA A 48 2.98 9.09 4.29
N ARG A 49 1.95 8.55 3.65
CA ARG A 49 0.59 9.10 3.62
C ARG A 49 -0.41 7.98 3.87
N VAL A 50 -1.32 8.21 4.81
CA VAL A 50 -2.51 7.36 5.00
C VAL A 50 -3.68 8.01 4.27
N HIS A 51 -4.32 7.25 3.40
CA HIS A 51 -5.47 7.68 2.61
C HIS A 51 -6.63 6.75 2.90
N SER A 52 -7.77 7.34 3.28
CA SER A 52 -9.03 6.59 3.41
C SER A 52 -9.72 6.59 2.06
N GLU A 53 -10.07 5.40 1.55
CA GLU A 53 -10.77 5.28 0.28
C GLU A 53 -12.05 6.13 0.26
N CYS A 54 -12.31 6.77 -0.87
CA CYS A 54 -13.51 7.52 -1.14
C CYS A 54 -13.91 7.31 -2.60
N LEU A 55 -14.86 6.40 -2.83
CA LEU A 55 -15.28 6.00 -4.19
C LEU A 55 -15.68 7.18 -5.09
N THR A 56 -16.22 8.26 -4.52
CA THR A 56 -16.71 9.41 -5.29
C THR A 56 -15.64 10.49 -5.51
N GLY A 57 -14.49 10.40 -4.84
CA GLY A 57 -13.47 11.45 -4.82
C GLY A 57 -12.04 11.00 -5.16
N ASP A 58 -11.78 9.69 -5.21
CA ASP A 58 -10.49 9.10 -5.57
C ASP A 58 -10.19 9.17 -7.07
#